data_AF-A0A432MCP0-F1
#
_entry.id   AF-A0A432MCP0-F1
#
_cell.length_a   1.000
_cell.length_b   1.000
_cell.length_c   1.000
_cell.angle_alpha   90.00
_cell.angle_beta   90.00
_cell.angle_gamma   90.00
#
_symmetry.space_group_name_H-M   'P 1'
#
loop_
_entity.id
_entity.type
_entity.pdbx_description
1 polymer ?
#
loop_
_entity_poly.entity_id
_entity_poly.type
_entity_poly.pdbx_seq_one_letter_code
_entity_poly.pdbx_strand_id
1 'polypeptide(L)' 'MQQARHKRMTQPMLDLKRLYWNCHRFGSGPRRGRCPYQVLGLVLPTADFWELLQADPAALTQQLSTQQDGG' A
#
# COMPACT_ATOMS: atom_id res chain seq x y z
N MET A 1 9.61 5.28 -33.58
CA MET A 1 9.41 5.04 -32.14
C MET A 1 9.97 6.24 -31.37
N GLN A 2 9.15 7.23 -31.04
CA GLN A 2 9.55 8.28 -30.10
C GLN A 2 9.42 7.70 -28.70
N GLN A 3 10.56 7.40 -28.06
CA GLN A 3 10.58 7.16 -26.62
C GLN A 3 10.21 8.49 -25.96
N ALA A 4 8.94 8.64 -25.59
CA ALA A 4 8.51 9.77 -24.77
C ALA A 4 9.47 9.87 -23.59
N ARG A 5 9.98 11.08 -23.33
CA ARG A 5 11.00 11.37 -22.32
C ARG A 5 10.62 10.67 -21.01
N HIS A 6 11.20 9.50 -20.73
CA HIS A 6 10.81 8.70 -19.58
C HIS A 6 11.03 9.57 -18.33
N LYS A 7 9.94 9.89 -17.62
CA LYS A 7 10.07 10.54 -16.31
C LYS A 7 10.99 9.65 -15.48
N ARG A 8 12.07 10.22 -14.95
CA ARG A 8 13.01 9.49 -14.11
C ARG A 8 12.23 8.95 -12.92
N MET A 9 11.99 7.65 -12.91
CA MET A 9 11.28 6.98 -11.84
C MET A 9 12.22 6.92 -10.63
N THR A 10 12.02 7.83 -9.67
CA THR A 10 12.80 7.86 -8.43
C THR A 10 12.28 6.82 -7.45
N GLN A 11 13.10 6.47 -6.45
CA GLN A 11 12.70 5.51 -5.42
C GLN A 11 11.40 5.94 -4.70
N PRO A 12 11.21 7.21 -4.28
CA PRO A 12 9.94 7.65 -3.70
C PRO A 12 8.73 7.46 -4.63
N MET A 13 8.91 7.63 -5.94
CA MET A 13 7.83 7.43 -6.92
C MET A 13 7.48 5.95 -7.10
N LEU A 14 8.48 5.06 -6.98
CA LEU A 14 8.24 3.62 -6.93
C LEU A 14 7.49 3.21 -5.66
N ASP A 15 7.83 3.80 -4.51
CA ASP A 15 7.20 3.48 -3.23
C ASP A 15 5.74 3.94 -3.18
N LEU A 16 5.44 5.13 -3.72
CA LEU A 16 4.06 5.59 -3.92
C LEU A 16 3.26 4.64 -4.82
N LYS A 17 3.87 4.18 -5.91
CA LYS A 17 3.22 3.21 -6.82
C LYS A 17 2.96 1.88 -6.11
N ARG A 18 3.91 1.40 -5.30
CA ARG A 18 3.74 0.18 -4.49
C ARG A 18 2.61 0.35 -3.49
N LEU A 19 2.56 1.47 -2.76
CA LEU A 19 1.48 1.77 -1.82
C LEU A 19 0.12 1.73 -2.51
N TYR A 20 -0.02 2.41 -3.66
CA TYR A 20 -1.26 2.41 -4.45
C TYR A 20 -1.70 1.00 -4.84
N TRP A 21 -0.80 0.20 -5.43
CA TRP A 21 -1.15 -1.14 -5.89
C TRP A 21 -1.44 -2.12 -4.74
N ASN A 22 -0.79 -1.97 -3.58
CA ASN A 22 -1.07 -2.81 -2.42
C ASN A 22 -2.39 -2.47 -1.71
N CYS A 23 -2.91 -1.25 -1.92
CA CYS A 23 -4.23 -0.83 -1.46
C CYS A 23 -5.34 -1.23 -2.46
N HIS A 24 -4.99 -1.42 -3.73
CA HIS A 24 -5.95 -1.74 -4.77
C HIS A 24 -6.59 -3.13 -4.55
N ARG A 25 -7.93 -3.17 -4.56
CA ARG A 25 -8.68 -4.42 -4.35
C ARG A 25 -8.68 -5.26 -5.62
N PHE A 26 -8.58 -6.58 -5.46
CA PHE A 26 -8.72 -7.49 -6.59
C PHE A 26 -10.15 -7.43 -7.15
N GLY A 27 -10.27 -7.27 -8.47
CA GLY A 27 -11.56 -7.23 -9.16
C GLY A 27 -12.22 -8.59 -9.37
N SER A 28 -11.45 -9.68 -9.33
CA SER A 28 -11.91 -11.03 -9.67
C SER A 28 -11.15 -12.13 -8.90
N GLY A 29 -11.66 -13.36 -9.00
CA GLY A 29 -11.04 -14.55 -8.42
C GLY A 29 -11.28 -14.75 -6.91
N PRO A 30 -10.60 -15.72 -6.29
CA PRO A 30 -10.82 -16.12 -4.89
C PRO A 30 -10.53 -15.02 -3.85
N ARG A 31 -9.81 -13.96 -4.25
CA ARG A 31 -9.42 -12.82 -3.40
C ARG A 31 -10.20 -11.56 -3.73
N ARG A 32 -11.25 -11.65 -4.55
CA ARG A 32 -12.07 -10.51 -4.98
C ARG A 32 -12.52 -9.68 -3.78
N GLY A 33 -12.39 -8.37 -3.90
CA GLY A 33 -12.76 -7.42 -2.84
C GLY A 33 -11.72 -7.22 -1.75
N ARG A 34 -10.66 -8.06 -1.68
CA ARG A 34 -9.53 -7.86 -0.78
C ARG A 34 -8.39 -7.14 -1.50
N CYS A 35 -7.56 -6.40 -0.77
CA CYS A 35 -6.30 -5.86 -1.28
C CYS A 35 -5.10 -6.75 -0.88
N PRO A 36 -3.94 -6.61 -1.54
CA PRO A 36 -2.73 -7.33 -1.18
C PRO A 36 -2.36 -7.29 0.30
N TYR A 37 -2.44 -6.14 0.97
CA TYR A 37 -2.13 -6.05 2.40
C TYR A 37 -3.06 -6.92 3.27
N GLN A 38 -4.36 -6.90 2.98
CA GLN A 38 -5.32 -7.76 3.68
C GLN A 38 -5.05 -9.24 3.45
N VAL A 39 -4.62 -9.62 2.25
CA VAL A 39 -4.28 -11.02 1.92
C VAL A 39 -3.03 -11.48 2.66
N LEU A 40 -2.08 -10.58 2.90
CA LEU A 40 -0.89 -10.83 3.70
C LEU A 40 -1.16 -10.86 5.22
N GLY A 41 -2.40 -10.59 5.65
CA GLY A 41 -2.76 -10.57 7.07
C GLY A 41 -2.37 -9.29 7.80
N LEU A 42 -1.98 -8.24 7.07
CA LEU A 42 -1.70 -6.93 7.68
C LEU A 42 -3.00 -6.25 8.12
N VAL A 43 -3.06 -5.87 9.40
CA VAL A 43 -4.20 -5.15 9.99
C VAL A 43 -3.96 -3.65 9.88
N LEU A 44 -4.12 -3.13 8.67
CA LEU A 44 -4.04 -1.69 8.45
C LEU A 44 -5.28 -0.98 9.01
N PRO A 45 -5.13 0.26 9.53
CA PRO A 45 -6.27 1.06 10.00
C PRO A 45 -7.26 1.36 8.86
N THR A 46 -6.77 1.42 7.62
CA THR A 46 -7.56 1.56 6.41
C THR A 46 -6.84 0.91 5.23
N ALA A 47 -7.61 0.47 4.23
CA ALA A 47 -7.08 0.01 2.95
C ALA A 47 -7.24 1.08 1.85
N ASP A 48 -7.69 2.29 2.20
CA ASP A 48 -7.74 3.42 1.29
C ASP A 48 -6.34 4.04 1.11
N PHE A 49 -5.97 4.24 -0.14
CA PHE A 49 -4.65 4.77 -0.49
C PHE A 49 -4.43 6.20 0.01
N TRP A 50 -5.43 7.07 -0.11
CA TRP A 50 -5.29 8.48 0.24
C TRP A 50 -5.29 8.70 1.74
N GLU A 51 -6.08 7.92 2.47
CA GLU A 51 -6.05 7.96 3.94
C GLU A 51 -4.70 7.48 4.48
N LEU A 52 -4.14 6.38 3.95
CA LEU A 52 -2.79 5.92 4.34
C LEU A 52 -1.69 6.91 3.98
N LEU A 53 -1.80 7.58 2.83
CA LEU A 53 -0.81 8.57 2.39
C LEU A 53 -0.79 9.83 3.27
N GLN A 54 -1.95 10.21 3.81
CA GLN A 54 -2.10 11.40 4.67
C GLN A 54 -1.83 11.11 6.15
N ALA A 55 -1.83 9.85 6.55
CA ALA A 55 -1.56 9.45 7.92
C ALA A 55 -0.11 9.79 8.32
N ASP A 56 0.10 10.04 9.62
CA ASP A 56 1.43 10.24 10.17
C ASP A 56 2.22 8.91 10.12
N PRO A 57 3.35 8.86 9.37
CA PRO A 57 4.15 7.64 9.23
C PRO A 57 4.72 7.15 10.56
N ALA A 58 5.00 8.04 11.52
CA ALA A 58 5.51 7.62 12.83
C ALA A 58 4.42 6.91 13.63
N ALA A 59 3.20 7.46 13.66
CA ALA A 59 2.05 6.85 14.28
C ALA A 59 1.68 5.50 13.64
N LEU A 60 1.68 5.43 12.29
CA LEU A 60 1.43 4.18 11.57
C LEU A 60 2.48 3.11 11.89
N THR A 61 3.76 3.50 11.93
CA THR A 61 4.84 2.58 12.29
C THR A 61 4.62 2.01 13.69
N GLN A 62 4.35 2.88 14.67
CA GLN A 62 4.09 2.46 16.04
C GLN A 62 2.90 1.49 16.12
N GLN A 63 1.78 1.81 15.47
CA GLN A 63 0.59 0.96 15.45
C GLN A 63 0.89 -0.42 14.86
N LEU A 64 1.57 -0.46 13.71
CA LEU A 64 1.89 -1.71 13.03
C LEU A 64 2.91 -2.55 13.81
N SER A 65 3.90 -1.94 14.45
CA SER A 65 4.84 -2.66 15.32
C SER A 65 4.11 -3.29 16.52
N THR A 66 3.20 -2.57 17.18
CA THR A 66 2.45 -3.12 18.33
C THR A 66 1.51 -4.27 17.97
N GLN A 67 1.07 -4.36 16.70
CA GLN A 67 0.24 -5.46 16.24
C GLN A 67 1.02 -6.74 15.97
N GLN A 68 2.33 -6.67 15.71
CA GLN A 68 3.16 -7.85 15.45
C GLN A 68 3.53 -8.62 16.72
N ASP A 69 3.52 -7.96 17.89
CA ASP A 69 3.93 -8.56 19.17
C ASP A 69 2.78 -9.26 19.94
N GLY A 70 1.54 -9.20 19.42
CA GLY A 70 0.34 -9.72 20.09
C GLY A 70 -0.26 -10.99 19.48
N GLY A 71 0.49 -11.72 18.64
CA GLY A 71 0.07 -12.94 17.95
C GLY A 71 0.38 -14.22 18.70
#